data_AF-K0RKE8-F1
#
_entry.id   AF-K0RKE8-F1
#
_cell.length_a   1.000
_cell.length_b   1.000
_cell.length_c   1.000
_cell.angle_alpha   90.00
_cell.angle_beta   90.00
_cell.angle_gamma   90.00
#
_symmetry.space_group_name_H-M   'P 1'
#
loop_
_entity.id
_entity.type
_entity.pdbx_description
1 polymer ?
#
loop_
_entity_poly.entity_id
_entity_poly.type
_entity_poly.pdbx_seq_one_letter_code
_entity_poly.pdbx_strand_id
1 'polypeptide(L)'
;MSSATAWLKYELEDERIKREKKLKRILHKSKEVELCDEIVDILGADGTVNHQALAGIVNKTVDKKVNSKLKSVKADNERLKKQVEQLKRAKSSKDKGGQGGAQKKKTQRKQHKQRNSKRDSGHDDSHDDSVNDSSKRRTRQPSGEPTKSKKSQGKGGRSNKTHQNATILSGQKKAYSPFPSMSNMAFHDLTINQSEPTSSRTTLGLGLKFSSPKSKIKPAIDIFERRVKLSVFYAGEEGEAPNTKLRVASKWTPPAAMMPPQVINRLAAFHHSLLSLYKRRKGTPNISNSQRRRLRQLKHDQNIIAVNCDKNLGLARRERSQYVQDMFDFHLRDTSTYERLPRAQANAEEVRIREEIGDWIDTYAGALRKEVVTYLTQRLAKNVDTPFSFVYQLRV
;
A
#
# COMPACT_ATOMS: atom_id res chain seq x y z
N MET A 1 -12.66 17.86 -30.49
CA MET A 1 -11.24 17.89 -30.06
C MET A 1 -11.05 18.31 -28.57
N SER A 2 -12.02 18.12 -27.65
CA SER A 2 -11.94 18.70 -26.29
C SER A 2 -11.62 17.70 -25.14
N SER A 3 -11.86 16.39 -25.32
CA SER A 3 -11.73 15.41 -24.23
C SER A 3 -10.28 14.90 -24.01
N ALA A 4 -9.55 14.63 -25.09
CA ALA A 4 -8.17 14.12 -25.00
C ALA A 4 -7.18 15.13 -24.38
N THR A 5 -7.39 16.43 -24.63
CA THR A 5 -6.60 17.51 -24.05
C THR A 5 -6.85 17.70 -22.55
N ALA A 6 -8.06 17.40 -22.08
CA ALA A 6 -8.38 17.47 -20.64
C ALA A 6 -7.74 16.30 -19.88
N TRP A 7 -7.73 15.11 -20.47
CA TRP A 7 -7.10 13.92 -19.88
C TRP A 7 -5.57 14.06 -19.78
N LEU A 8 -4.92 14.57 -20.83
CA LEU A 8 -3.47 14.86 -20.81
C LEU A 8 -3.08 15.92 -19.77
N LYS A 9 -3.90 16.95 -19.56
CA LYS A 9 -3.67 17.94 -18.49
C LYS A 9 -3.78 17.32 -17.10
N TYR A 10 -4.73 16.41 -16.90
CA TYR A 10 -4.90 15.71 -15.63
C TYR A 10 -3.72 14.78 -15.32
N GLU A 11 -3.26 14.00 -16.29
CA GLU A 11 -2.14 13.08 -16.14
C GLU A 11 -0.82 13.83 -15.83
N LEU A 12 -0.59 14.97 -16.51
CA LEU A 12 0.57 15.82 -16.26
C LEU A 12 0.54 16.46 -14.87
N GLU A 13 -0.64 16.85 -14.37
CA GLU A 13 -0.79 17.43 -13.03
C GLU A 13 -0.62 16.36 -11.94
N ASP A 14 -1.10 15.13 -12.15
CA ASP A 14 -0.89 14.01 -11.23
C ASP A 14 0.61 13.63 -11.12
N GLU A 15 1.31 13.58 -12.25
CA GLU A 15 2.77 13.36 -12.27
C GLU A 15 3.54 14.49 -11.60
N ARG A 16 3.12 15.75 -11.77
CA ARG A 16 3.69 16.89 -11.05
C ARG A 16 3.52 16.75 -9.53
N ILE A 17 2.31 16.41 -9.07
CA ILE A 17 2.01 16.22 -7.63
C ILE A 17 2.84 15.06 -7.04
N LYS A 18 3.00 13.96 -7.77
CA LYS A 18 3.86 12.83 -7.36
C LYS A 18 5.32 13.26 -7.19
N ARG A 19 5.85 14.04 -8.14
CA ARG A 19 7.23 14.57 -8.08
C ARG A 19 7.42 15.53 -6.91
N GLU A 20 6.49 16.45 -6.67
CA GLU A 20 6.54 17.37 -5.54
C GLU A 20 6.53 16.63 -4.18
N LYS A 21 5.70 15.58 -4.05
CA LYS A 21 5.68 14.74 -2.83
C LYS A 21 6.99 13.98 -2.63
N LYS A 22 7.60 13.47 -3.71
CA LYS A 22 8.90 12.78 -3.66
C LYS A 22 10.01 13.76 -3.25
N LEU A 23 10.05 14.95 -3.84
CA LEU A 23 10.97 16.03 -3.49
C LEU A 23 10.83 16.46 -2.03
N LYS A 24 9.60 16.64 -1.52
CA LYS A 24 9.38 16.98 -0.11
C LYS A 24 9.88 15.90 0.86
N ARG A 25 9.77 14.61 0.51
CA ARG A 25 10.33 13.52 1.32
C ARG A 25 11.86 13.50 1.29
N ILE A 26 12.47 13.70 0.12
CA ILE A 26 13.92 13.77 -0.02
C ILE A 26 14.46 14.97 0.77
N LEU A 27 13.81 16.13 0.66
CA LEU A 27 14.21 17.35 1.37
C LEU A 27 14.05 17.20 2.90
N HIS A 28 13.03 16.48 3.37
CA HIS A 28 12.84 16.22 4.79
C HIS A 28 13.90 15.26 5.34
N LYS A 29 14.23 14.19 4.61
CA LYS A 29 15.30 13.25 4.95
C LYS A 29 16.68 13.90 4.90
N SER A 30 16.95 14.75 3.91
CA SER A 30 18.24 15.48 3.80
C SER A 30 18.45 16.40 4.99
N LYS A 31 17.38 17.05 5.49
CA LYS A 31 17.44 17.88 6.70
C LYS A 31 17.70 17.07 7.98
N GLU A 32 17.19 15.84 8.07
CA GLU A 32 17.45 14.97 9.23
C GLU A 32 18.89 14.45 9.24
N VAL A 33 19.48 14.19 8.06
CA VAL A 33 20.86 13.70 7.93
C VAL A 33 21.89 14.82 8.16
N GLU A 34 21.65 16.03 7.65
CA GLU A 34 22.56 17.18 7.86
C GLU A 34 22.55 17.68 9.32
N LEU A 35 21.42 17.58 10.04
CA LEU A 35 21.36 17.98 11.45
C LEU A 35 22.23 17.10 12.37
N CYS A 36 22.41 15.81 12.06
CA CYS A 36 23.10 14.89 12.98
C CYS A 36 24.62 15.09 13.01
N ASP A 37 25.25 15.47 11.90
CA ASP A 37 26.69 15.72 11.84
C ASP A 37 27.04 17.11 12.40
N GLU A 38 26.15 18.10 12.21
CA GLU A 38 26.34 19.46 12.73
C GLU A 38 26.07 19.58 14.24
N ILE A 39 25.20 18.76 14.82
CA ILE A 39 24.94 18.73 16.28
C ILE A 39 26.17 18.26 17.07
N VAL A 40 26.99 17.37 16.50
CA VAL A 40 28.22 16.87 17.15
C VAL A 40 29.30 17.96 17.24
N ASP A 41 29.34 18.89 16.29
CA ASP A 41 30.27 20.03 16.32
C ASP A 41 29.73 21.21 17.19
N ILE A 42 28.41 21.30 17.36
CA ILE A 42 27.76 22.33 18.21
C ILE A 42 27.87 21.98 19.69
N LEU A 43 27.89 20.69 20.04
CA LEU A 43 28.11 20.21 21.40
C LEU A 43 29.60 19.93 21.57
N GLY A 44 30.31 20.76 22.36
CA GLY A 44 31.68 20.47 22.75
C GLY A 44 31.81 19.09 23.42
N ALA A 45 33.02 18.57 23.56
CA ALA A 45 33.26 17.27 24.21
C ALA A 45 32.73 17.18 25.66
N ASP A 46 32.47 18.34 26.28
CA ASP A 46 31.89 18.52 27.61
C ASP A 46 30.35 18.72 27.60
N GLY A 47 29.71 18.69 26.42
CA GLY A 47 28.28 18.91 26.25
C GLY A 47 27.85 20.38 26.27
N THR A 48 28.79 21.34 26.29
CA THR A 48 28.46 22.78 26.21
C THR A 48 28.26 23.24 24.77
N VAL A 49 27.37 24.21 24.56
CA VAL A 49 27.04 24.71 23.22
C VAL A 49 28.12 25.68 22.76
N ASN A 50 28.84 25.33 21.69
CA ASN A 50 29.79 26.24 21.06
C ASN A 50 29.04 27.27 20.20
N HIS A 51 28.74 28.42 20.80
CA HIS A 51 28.01 29.52 20.14
C HIS A 51 28.70 30.06 18.87
N GLN A 52 30.02 29.96 18.78
CA GLN A 52 30.79 30.43 17.62
C GLN A 52 30.69 29.44 16.45
N ALA A 53 30.71 28.12 16.73
CA ALA A 53 30.43 27.09 15.75
C ALA A 53 28.99 27.18 15.21
N LEU A 54 28.02 27.42 16.10
CA LEU A 54 26.61 27.62 15.73
C LEU A 54 26.41 28.80 14.78
N ALA A 55 27.04 29.96 15.06
CA ALA A 55 26.98 31.13 14.19
C ALA A 55 27.62 30.87 12.81
N GLY A 56 28.74 30.15 12.76
CA GLY A 56 29.40 29.77 11.51
C GLY A 56 28.57 28.83 10.62
N ILE A 57 27.85 27.88 11.22
CA ILE A 57 26.97 26.95 10.51
C ILE A 57 25.75 27.66 9.94
N VAL A 58 25.12 28.55 10.73
CA VAL A 58 23.96 29.34 10.28
C VAL A 58 24.30 30.15 9.03
N ASN A 59 25.46 30.83 9.02
CA ASN A 59 25.89 31.62 7.86
C ASN A 59 26.19 30.74 6.63
N LYS A 60 26.93 29.64 6.79
CA LYS A 60 27.22 28.69 5.69
C LYS A 60 25.97 28.08 5.08
N THR A 61 24.97 27.76 5.89
CA THR A 61 23.71 27.14 5.44
C THR A 61 22.81 28.15 4.75
N VAL A 62 22.78 29.39 5.21
CA VAL A 62 22.10 30.50 4.51
C VAL A 62 22.73 30.73 3.14
N ASP A 63 24.06 30.81 3.05
CA ASP A 63 24.78 31.07 1.79
C ASP A 63 24.62 29.93 0.77
N LYS A 64 24.73 28.67 1.20
CA LYS A 64 24.49 27.50 0.33
C LYS A 64 23.05 27.51 -0.23
N LYS A 65 22.06 27.84 0.60
CA LYS A 65 20.64 27.84 0.21
C LYS A 65 20.30 29.00 -0.72
N VAL A 66 20.86 30.19 -0.47
CA VAL A 66 20.73 31.36 -1.35
C VAL A 66 21.36 31.08 -2.71
N ASN A 67 22.57 30.52 -2.73
CA ASN A 67 23.28 30.20 -3.98
C ASN A 67 22.61 29.09 -4.80
N SER A 68 22.10 28.04 -4.16
CA SER A 68 21.34 26.98 -4.82
C SER A 68 20.04 27.53 -5.45
N LYS A 69 19.31 28.36 -4.71
CA LYS A 69 18.09 28.99 -5.21
C LYS A 69 18.36 29.96 -6.37
N LEU A 70 19.47 30.71 -6.30
CA LEU A 70 19.91 31.60 -7.38
C LEU A 70 20.26 30.82 -8.67
N LYS A 71 20.93 29.67 -8.55
CA LYS A 71 21.22 28.79 -9.70
C LYS A 71 19.95 28.24 -10.34
N SER A 72 18.97 27.80 -9.55
CA SER A 72 17.68 27.32 -10.05
C SER A 72 16.92 28.42 -10.80
N VAL A 73 16.85 29.64 -10.25
CA VAL A 73 16.17 30.77 -10.88
C VAL A 73 16.84 31.18 -12.19
N LYS A 74 18.18 31.15 -12.27
CA LYS A 74 18.91 31.40 -13.51
C LYS A 74 18.58 30.36 -14.59
N ALA A 75 18.50 29.08 -14.22
CA ALA A 75 18.15 28.01 -15.16
C ALA A 75 16.70 28.14 -15.68
N ASP A 76 15.75 28.50 -14.83
CA ASP A 76 14.35 28.71 -15.22
C ASP A 76 14.19 29.93 -16.14
N ASN A 77 14.92 31.02 -15.87
CA ASN A 77 14.93 32.20 -16.75
C ASN A 77 15.48 31.87 -18.14
N GLU A 78 16.55 31.08 -18.24
CA GLU A 78 17.08 30.63 -19.54
C GLU A 78 16.09 29.72 -20.28
N ARG A 79 15.36 28.86 -19.57
CA ARG A 79 14.32 28.01 -20.17
C ARG A 79 13.15 28.85 -20.71
N LEU A 80 12.73 29.87 -19.98
CA LEU A 80 11.67 30.79 -20.41
C LEU A 80 12.08 31.60 -21.64
N LYS A 81 13.33 32.12 -21.68
CA LYS A 81 13.85 32.80 -22.87
C LYS A 81 13.80 31.91 -24.12
N LYS A 82 14.20 30.64 -24.00
CA LYS A 82 14.14 29.67 -25.11
C LYS A 82 12.70 29.41 -25.59
N GLN A 83 11.74 29.31 -24.67
CA GLN A 83 10.32 29.14 -25.02
C GLN A 83 9.76 30.36 -25.75
N VAL A 84 10.10 31.57 -25.32
CA VAL A 84 9.68 32.82 -25.98
C VAL A 84 10.22 32.90 -27.41
N GLU A 85 11.48 32.54 -27.63
CA GLU A 85 12.05 32.52 -28.99
C GLU A 85 11.40 31.46 -29.89
N GLN A 86 11.08 30.27 -29.38
CA GLN A 86 10.34 29.26 -30.14
C GLN A 86 8.95 29.75 -30.55
N LEU A 87 8.24 30.46 -29.66
CA LEU A 87 6.93 31.04 -29.95
C LEU A 87 7.00 32.15 -30.99
N LYS A 88 8.02 33.01 -30.96
CA LYS A 88 8.24 34.03 -32.00
C LYS A 88 8.48 33.40 -33.37
N ARG A 89 9.33 32.36 -33.44
CA ARG A 89 9.58 31.61 -34.69
C ARG A 89 8.30 30.99 -35.25
N ALA A 90 7.51 30.33 -34.40
CA ALA A 90 6.25 29.70 -34.80
C ALA A 90 5.19 30.71 -35.30
N LYS A 91 5.17 31.92 -34.75
CA LYS A 91 4.30 33.00 -35.24
C LYS A 91 4.75 33.50 -36.62
N SER A 92 6.05 33.72 -36.83
CA SER A 92 6.57 34.18 -38.14
C SER A 92 6.32 33.18 -39.28
N SER A 93 6.29 31.87 -38.99
CA SER A 93 5.98 30.84 -40.00
C SER A 93 4.50 30.79 -40.38
N LYS A 94 3.60 31.28 -39.52
CA LYS A 94 2.16 31.21 -39.75
C LYS A 94 1.67 32.34 -40.66
N ASP A 95 2.32 33.50 -40.62
CA ASP A 95 1.99 34.64 -41.47
C ASP A 95 2.49 34.47 -42.91
N LYS A 96 3.44 33.56 -43.18
CA LYS A 96 3.95 33.26 -44.53
C LYS A 96 3.20 32.15 -45.28
N GLY A 97 2.21 31.49 -44.66
CA GLY A 97 1.48 30.35 -45.23
C GLY A 97 0.07 30.65 -45.77
N GLY A 98 -0.35 31.92 -45.79
CA GLY A 98 -1.74 32.34 -46.03
C GLY A 98 -2.22 32.38 -47.49
N GLN A 99 -1.36 32.16 -48.48
CA GLN A 99 -1.75 32.19 -49.91
C GLN A 99 -1.41 30.85 -50.57
N GLY A 100 -2.40 29.98 -50.78
CA GLY A 100 -2.21 28.77 -51.62
C GLY A 100 -3.12 27.57 -51.31
N GLY A 101 -3.91 27.59 -50.24
CA GLY A 101 -4.60 26.39 -49.73
C GLY A 101 -6.07 26.20 -50.14
N ALA A 102 -6.57 26.75 -51.25
CA ALA A 102 -8.00 26.70 -51.58
C ALA A 102 -8.42 25.64 -52.63
N GLN A 103 -7.49 24.99 -53.35
CA GLN A 103 -7.88 24.15 -54.51
C GLN A 103 -7.95 22.62 -54.28
N LYS A 104 -7.43 22.06 -53.18
CA LYS A 104 -7.33 20.59 -53.02
C LYS A 104 -8.50 19.87 -52.33
N LYS A 105 -9.55 20.56 -51.88
CA LYS A 105 -10.68 19.93 -51.15
C LYS A 105 -11.88 19.48 -52.00
N LYS A 106 -11.86 19.65 -53.33
CA LYS A 106 -13.00 19.25 -54.22
C LYS A 106 -12.89 17.85 -54.82
N THR A 107 -11.76 17.14 -54.72
CA THR A 107 -11.54 15.89 -55.49
C THR A 107 -11.86 14.60 -54.73
N GLN A 108 -11.89 14.58 -53.39
CA GLN A 108 -12.13 13.33 -52.63
C GLN A 108 -13.60 12.97 -52.39
N ARG A 109 -14.56 13.86 -52.73
CA ARG A 109 -15.98 13.62 -52.46
C ARG A 109 -16.72 12.86 -53.57
N LYS A 110 -16.07 12.57 -54.71
CA LYS A 110 -16.67 11.84 -55.85
C LYS A 110 -16.48 10.32 -55.85
N GLN A 111 -15.55 9.76 -55.06
CA GLN A 111 -15.28 8.31 -55.09
C GLN A 111 -16.13 7.47 -54.11
N HIS A 112 -16.80 8.07 -53.13
CA HIS A 112 -17.58 7.29 -52.16
C HIS A 112 -19.02 6.95 -52.63
N LYS A 113 -19.53 7.59 -53.68
CA LYS A 113 -20.94 7.44 -54.11
C LYS A 113 -21.19 6.32 -55.14
N GLN A 114 -20.16 5.60 -55.59
CA GLN A 114 -20.27 4.55 -56.63
C GLN A 114 -20.26 3.10 -56.10
N ARG A 115 -20.20 2.86 -54.79
CA ARG A 115 -20.08 1.50 -54.23
C ARG A 115 -21.34 0.89 -53.61
N ASN A 116 -22.46 1.60 -53.54
CA ASN A 116 -23.66 1.14 -52.82
C ASN A 116 -24.89 0.79 -53.69
N SER A 117 -24.76 0.66 -55.01
CA SER A 117 -25.93 0.39 -55.89
C SER A 117 -25.91 -0.97 -56.61
N LYS A 118 -25.15 -1.96 -56.12
CA LYS A 118 -25.14 -3.33 -56.67
C LYS A 118 -25.10 -4.35 -55.54
N ARG A 119 -26.27 -4.74 -55.04
CA ARG A 119 -26.60 -6.04 -54.43
C ARG A 119 -28.02 -5.91 -53.85
N ASP A 120 -28.97 -5.88 -54.77
CA ASP A 120 -30.37 -6.14 -54.52
C ASP A 120 -30.93 -6.83 -55.77
N SER A 121 -31.87 -7.76 -55.58
CA SER A 121 -32.28 -8.89 -56.45
C SER A 121 -31.47 -10.18 -56.21
N GLY A 122 -32.05 -11.33 -55.85
CA GLY A 122 -33.43 -11.74 -55.57
C GLY A 122 -33.40 -13.28 -55.46
N HIS A 123 -34.34 -13.89 -54.73
CA HIS A 123 -35.13 -15.07 -55.13
C HIS A 123 -35.87 -15.70 -53.95
N ASP A 124 -37.03 -16.25 -54.29
CA ASP A 124 -38.19 -16.67 -53.52
C ASP A 124 -38.15 -18.12 -53.01
N ASP A 125 -39.25 -18.46 -52.32
CA ASP A 125 -39.88 -19.77 -52.07
C ASP A 125 -39.48 -20.53 -50.79
N SER A 126 -40.37 -21.15 -50.00
CA SER A 126 -41.83 -21.10 -49.74
C SER A 126 -42.14 -22.15 -48.63
N HIS A 127 -43.37 -22.13 -48.11
CA HIS A 127 -44.08 -23.10 -47.23
C HIS A 127 -43.80 -23.09 -45.71
N ASP A 128 -44.77 -22.64 -44.90
CA ASP A 128 -45.97 -23.35 -44.35
C ASP A 128 -45.60 -24.30 -43.22
N ASP A 129 -46.01 -23.99 -41.98
CA ASP A 129 -47.27 -24.55 -41.51
C ASP A 129 -47.73 -23.88 -40.19
N SER A 130 -49.02 -24.09 -39.94
CA SER A 130 -49.91 -23.32 -39.10
C SER A 130 -50.17 -23.94 -37.71
N VAL A 131 -51.05 -23.27 -36.95
CA VAL A 131 -51.90 -23.78 -35.85
C VAL A 131 -51.51 -23.40 -34.41
N ASN A 132 -52.24 -22.39 -33.90
CA ASN A 132 -53.04 -22.34 -32.66
C ASN A 132 -52.61 -23.21 -31.46
N ASP A 133 -52.58 -22.63 -30.25
CA ASP A 133 -53.78 -22.53 -29.39
C ASP A 133 -53.43 -22.00 -27.98
N SER A 134 -54.44 -21.31 -27.48
CA SER A 134 -54.74 -20.64 -26.23
C SER A 134 -54.40 -21.34 -24.90
N SER A 135 -54.39 -20.50 -23.86
CA SER A 135 -55.11 -20.68 -22.58
C SER A 135 -54.42 -21.30 -21.34
N LYS A 136 -54.57 -20.52 -20.26
CA LYS A 136 -54.94 -20.89 -18.87
C LYS A 136 -53.87 -21.26 -17.83
N ARG A 137 -53.78 -20.35 -16.84
CA ARG A 137 -53.92 -20.55 -15.38
C ARG A 137 -53.29 -21.82 -14.75
N ARG A 138 -52.43 -21.61 -13.74
CA ARG A 138 -52.79 -21.88 -12.32
C ARG A 138 -51.67 -21.51 -11.33
N THR A 139 -52.07 -20.72 -10.35
CA THR A 139 -51.52 -20.58 -9.00
C THR A 139 -51.56 -21.90 -8.24
N ARG A 140 -50.50 -22.23 -7.49
CA ARG A 140 -50.55 -23.16 -6.35
C ARG A 140 -49.55 -22.76 -5.25
N GLN A 141 -50.10 -22.45 -4.08
CA GLN A 141 -49.41 -22.46 -2.79
C GLN A 141 -49.11 -23.91 -2.36
N PRO A 142 -48.27 -24.10 -1.33
CA PRO A 142 -48.50 -25.14 -0.35
C PRO A 142 -48.61 -24.61 1.09
N SER A 143 -49.61 -25.15 1.78
CA SER A 143 -49.94 -25.04 3.21
C SER A 143 -49.07 -25.96 4.08
N GLY A 144 -48.94 -25.60 5.38
CA GLY A 144 -48.26 -26.37 6.44
C GLY A 144 -48.89 -27.74 6.75
N GLU A 145 -48.12 -28.73 7.20
CA GLU A 145 -47.78 -29.12 8.60
C GLU A 145 -48.46 -30.49 8.92
N PRO A 146 -48.16 -31.22 10.02
CA PRO A 146 -46.88 -31.78 10.48
C PRO A 146 -47.00 -33.30 10.81
N THR A 147 -45.92 -34.09 10.81
CA THR A 147 -45.91 -35.38 11.54
C THR A 147 -44.59 -35.69 12.24
N LYS A 148 -44.75 -36.33 13.39
CA LYS A 148 -43.81 -36.48 14.51
C LYS A 148 -42.89 -37.71 14.35
N SER A 149 -41.70 -37.55 14.94
CA SER A 149 -40.92 -38.52 15.71
C SER A 149 -40.43 -39.82 15.06
N LYS A 150 -39.10 -39.97 14.99
CA LYS A 150 -38.40 -41.15 15.50
C LYS A 150 -37.02 -40.76 16.07
N LYS A 151 -36.80 -41.14 17.32
CA LYS A 151 -35.54 -41.04 18.07
C LYS A 151 -34.50 -41.96 17.40
N SER A 152 -33.32 -41.43 17.12
CA SER A 152 -32.08 -42.22 17.14
C SER A 152 -31.02 -41.42 17.89
N GLN A 153 -30.50 -42.04 18.94
CA GLN A 153 -29.36 -41.55 19.70
C GLN A 153 -28.11 -41.69 18.84
N GLY A 154 -27.43 -40.58 18.58
CA GLY A 154 -26.07 -40.55 18.03
C GLY A 154 -25.24 -39.57 18.84
N LYS A 155 -24.23 -40.10 19.55
CA LYS A 155 -23.18 -39.32 20.22
C LYS A 155 -22.40 -38.51 19.18
N GLY A 156 -22.11 -37.24 19.48
CA GLY A 156 -21.11 -36.43 18.78
C GLY A 156 -21.61 -35.05 18.36
N GLY A 157 -21.37 -34.02 19.19
CA GLY A 157 -21.79 -32.67 18.86
C GLY A 157 -21.38 -31.58 19.86
N ARG A 158 -20.14 -31.61 20.37
CA ARG A 158 -19.55 -30.45 21.06
C ARG A 158 -18.88 -29.56 20.01
N SER A 159 -19.62 -28.64 19.38
CA SER A 159 -18.99 -27.54 18.60
C SER A 159 -19.83 -26.28 18.40
N ASN A 160 -21.16 -26.28 18.59
CA ASN A 160 -21.96 -25.10 18.19
C ASN A 160 -22.54 -24.26 19.36
N LYS A 161 -22.51 -24.76 20.60
CA LYS A 161 -23.10 -24.03 21.74
C LYS A 161 -22.27 -22.81 22.16
N THR A 162 -20.95 -22.86 22.03
CA THR A 162 -20.06 -21.77 22.45
C THR A 162 -20.21 -20.53 21.55
N HIS A 163 -20.35 -20.73 20.23
CA HIS A 163 -20.54 -19.64 19.27
C HIS A 163 -21.95 -19.03 19.34
N GLN A 164 -22.98 -19.85 19.57
CA GLN A 164 -24.34 -19.35 19.75
C GLN A 164 -24.46 -18.53 21.04
N ASN A 165 -23.88 -18.98 22.15
CA ASN A 165 -23.86 -18.21 23.40
C ASN A 165 -23.14 -16.87 23.26
N ALA A 166 -21.99 -16.84 22.57
CA ALA A 166 -21.27 -15.59 22.29
C ALA A 166 -22.09 -14.64 21.41
N THR A 167 -22.82 -15.17 20.43
CA THR A 167 -23.68 -14.38 19.53
C THR A 167 -24.91 -13.82 20.25
N ILE A 168 -25.55 -14.62 21.11
CA ILE A 168 -26.70 -14.19 21.93
C ILE A 168 -26.27 -13.14 22.96
N LEU A 169 -25.13 -13.35 23.65
CA LEU A 169 -24.56 -12.38 24.60
C LEU A 169 -24.12 -11.06 23.93
N SER A 170 -23.69 -11.12 22.67
CA SER A 170 -23.27 -9.93 21.91
C SER A 170 -24.46 -9.19 21.29
N GLY A 171 -25.53 -9.89 20.94
CA GLY A 171 -26.73 -9.32 20.31
C GLY A 171 -27.67 -8.61 21.27
N GLN A 172 -27.68 -8.99 22.56
CA GLN A 172 -28.58 -8.40 23.56
C GLN A 172 -27.97 -7.25 24.37
N LYS A 173 -26.64 -7.05 24.30
CA LYS A 173 -25.98 -5.95 25.03
C LYS A 173 -26.05 -4.67 24.20
N LYS A 174 -26.71 -3.63 24.73
CA LYS A 174 -26.56 -2.26 24.23
C LYS A 174 -25.06 -1.95 24.17
N ALA A 175 -24.57 -1.38 23.07
CA ALA A 175 -23.14 -1.09 22.83
C ALA A 175 -22.45 -0.21 23.90
N TYR A 176 -23.21 0.29 24.88
CA TYR A 176 -22.78 1.16 25.98
C TYR A 176 -23.01 0.59 27.38
N SER A 177 -23.46 -0.67 27.54
CA SER A 177 -23.47 -1.27 28.88
C SER A 177 -22.02 -1.36 29.39
N PRO A 178 -21.70 -0.98 30.64
CA PRO A 178 -20.37 -1.20 31.19
C PRO A 178 -19.99 -2.65 30.98
N PHE A 179 -18.98 -2.90 30.14
CA PHE A 179 -18.48 -4.25 29.95
C PHE A 179 -18.05 -4.76 31.34
N PRO A 180 -18.47 -5.96 31.78
CA PRO A 180 -17.86 -6.56 32.96
C PRO A 180 -16.35 -6.51 32.74
N SER A 181 -15.63 -5.97 33.74
CA SER A 181 -14.19 -5.76 33.67
C SER A 181 -13.54 -7.02 33.11
N MET A 182 -12.97 -6.93 31.90
CA MET A 182 -12.32 -8.09 31.31
C MET A 182 -11.10 -8.40 32.16
N SER A 183 -11.09 -9.54 32.84
CA SER A 183 -10.01 -9.92 33.75
C SER A 183 -8.67 -10.12 33.04
N ASN A 184 -8.69 -10.35 31.71
CA ASN A 184 -7.52 -10.65 30.89
C ASN A 184 -7.12 -9.44 30.03
N MET A 185 -6.88 -8.30 30.67
CA MET A 185 -6.38 -7.12 29.99
C MET A 185 -4.85 -7.15 29.94
N ALA A 186 -4.30 -7.31 28.74
CA ALA A 186 -2.85 -7.35 28.49
C ALA A 186 -2.31 -5.92 28.26
N PHE A 187 -2.37 -5.08 29.29
CA PHE A 187 -1.77 -3.75 29.29
C PHE A 187 -0.97 -3.50 30.56
N HIS A 188 0.31 -3.15 30.38
CA HIS A 188 1.24 -2.86 31.46
C HIS A 188 1.61 -1.37 31.44
N ASP A 189 1.55 -0.74 32.61
CA ASP A 189 1.91 0.67 32.78
C ASP A 189 3.23 0.72 33.55
N LEU A 190 4.32 0.93 32.82
CA LEU A 190 5.70 0.92 33.35
C LEU A 190 6.24 2.35 33.55
N THR A 191 5.36 3.34 33.57
CA THR A 191 5.71 4.73 33.87
C THR A 191 5.79 4.93 35.38
N ILE A 192 6.86 5.56 35.85
CA ILE A 192 7.14 5.71 37.28
C ILE A 192 6.29 6.85 37.87
N ASN A 193 6.19 7.97 37.15
CA ASN A 193 5.66 9.22 37.70
C ASN A 193 4.23 9.56 37.22
N GLN A 194 3.66 8.79 36.29
CA GLN A 194 2.38 9.13 35.66
C GLN A 194 1.51 7.89 35.40
N SER A 195 0.62 7.54 36.30
CA SER A 195 -0.31 6.44 36.04
C SER A 195 -1.30 6.77 34.91
N GLU A 196 -1.48 5.81 34.00
CA GLU A 196 -2.45 5.92 32.93
C GLU A 196 -3.88 5.82 33.50
N PRO A 197 -4.81 6.71 33.10
CA PRO A 197 -6.20 6.63 33.54
C PRO A 197 -6.83 5.25 33.27
N THR A 198 -7.67 4.78 34.20
CA THR A 198 -8.36 3.47 34.12
C THR A 198 -9.13 3.27 32.80
N SER A 199 -9.69 4.35 32.23
CA SER A 199 -10.41 4.33 30.95
C SER A 199 -9.51 4.04 29.74
N SER A 200 -8.23 4.36 29.81
CA SER A 200 -7.28 4.01 28.75
C SER A 200 -6.84 2.57 28.87
N ARG A 201 -6.67 2.06 30.11
CA ARG A 201 -6.32 0.65 30.35
C ARG A 201 -7.34 -0.25 29.66
N THR A 202 -8.63 0.01 29.83
CA THR A 202 -9.69 -0.79 29.19
C THR A 202 -9.66 -0.75 27.67
N THR A 203 -9.09 0.29 27.07
CA THR A 203 -8.96 0.42 25.62
C THR A 203 -7.70 -0.27 25.10
N LEU A 204 -6.56 -0.05 25.78
CA LEU A 204 -5.26 -0.59 25.41
C LEU A 204 -5.14 -2.09 25.73
N GLY A 205 -5.81 -2.54 26.80
CA GLY A 205 -5.89 -3.94 27.22
C GLY A 205 -6.65 -4.85 26.24
N LEU A 206 -7.41 -4.29 25.30
CA LEU A 206 -8.02 -5.03 24.19
C LEU A 206 -6.98 -5.47 23.14
N GLY A 207 -5.77 -4.92 23.21
CA GLY A 207 -4.66 -5.19 22.31
C GLY A 207 -4.80 -4.52 20.94
N LEU A 208 -3.72 -4.57 20.15
CA LEU A 208 -3.66 -3.96 18.82
C LEU A 208 -4.65 -4.57 17.82
N LYS A 209 -5.11 -5.79 18.07
CA LYS A 209 -6.07 -6.52 17.22
C LYS A 209 -7.49 -5.95 17.31
N PHE A 210 -7.81 -5.15 18.34
CA PHE A 210 -9.14 -4.54 18.50
C PHE A 210 -9.38 -3.33 17.58
N SER A 211 -8.39 -2.94 16.77
CA SER A 211 -8.60 -1.89 15.76
C SER A 211 -9.63 -2.33 14.71
N SER A 212 -10.55 -1.42 14.33
CA SER A 212 -11.52 -1.71 13.28
C SER A 212 -10.78 -2.05 11.98
N PRO A 213 -11.10 -3.19 11.32
CA PRO A 213 -10.42 -3.57 10.10
C PRO A 213 -10.61 -2.49 9.04
N LYS A 214 -9.50 -1.98 8.50
CA LYS A 214 -9.54 -1.13 7.30
C LYS A 214 -9.89 -2.06 6.13
N SER A 215 -11.16 -2.14 5.76
CA SER A 215 -11.61 -2.96 4.64
C SER A 215 -11.11 -2.37 3.32
N LYS A 216 -9.91 -2.77 2.90
CA LYS A 216 -9.41 -2.53 1.55
C LYS A 216 -9.93 -3.65 0.65
N ILE A 217 -11.20 -3.60 0.28
CA ILE A 217 -11.79 -4.64 -0.55
C ILE A 217 -11.20 -4.69 -1.95
N LYS A 218 -10.95 -3.52 -2.58
CA LYS A 218 -10.46 -3.47 -3.97
C LYS A 218 -9.19 -4.30 -4.17
N PRO A 219 -8.10 -4.10 -3.38
CA PRO A 219 -6.93 -4.96 -3.46
C PRO A 219 -7.22 -6.45 -3.25
N ALA A 220 -8.17 -6.80 -2.38
CA ALA A 220 -8.54 -8.19 -2.15
C ALA A 220 -9.23 -8.80 -3.37
N ILE A 221 -10.09 -8.02 -4.06
CA ILE A 221 -10.72 -8.47 -5.31
C ILE A 221 -9.69 -8.58 -6.41
N ASP A 222 -8.78 -7.62 -6.57
CA ASP A 222 -7.72 -7.68 -7.58
C ASP A 222 -6.84 -8.93 -7.39
N ILE A 223 -6.50 -9.26 -6.14
CA ILE A 223 -5.76 -10.48 -5.79
C ILE A 223 -6.59 -11.73 -6.12
N PHE A 224 -7.89 -11.72 -5.81
CA PHE A 224 -8.79 -12.83 -6.11
C PHE A 224 -8.92 -13.07 -7.62
N GLU A 225 -9.23 -12.03 -8.40
CA GLU A 225 -9.33 -12.12 -9.86
C GLU A 225 -8.04 -12.66 -10.47
N ARG A 226 -6.90 -12.14 -10.01
CA ARG A 226 -5.58 -12.62 -10.44
C ARG A 226 -5.40 -14.10 -10.14
N ARG A 227 -5.76 -14.57 -8.94
CA ARG A 227 -5.68 -15.99 -8.58
C ARG A 227 -6.55 -16.84 -9.50
N VAL A 228 -7.80 -16.45 -9.75
CA VAL A 228 -8.68 -17.18 -10.67
C VAL A 228 -8.10 -17.24 -12.07
N LYS A 229 -7.61 -16.11 -12.59
CA LYS A 229 -6.96 -16.06 -13.92
C LYS A 229 -5.75 -16.99 -14.00
N LEU A 230 -4.89 -17.00 -12.99
CA LEU A 230 -3.74 -17.90 -12.93
C LEU A 230 -4.18 -19.38 -12.84
N SER A 231 -5.16 -19.70 -11.99
CA SER A 231 -5.67 -21.07 -11.85
C SER A 231 -6.29 -21.61 -13.13
N VAL A 232 -6.99 -20.77 -13.89
CA VAL A 232 -7.57 -21.15 -15.19
C VAL A 232 -6.50 -21.26 -16.27
N PHE A 233 -5.54 -20.34 -16.29
CA PHE A 233 -4.45 -20.36 -17.26
C PHE A 233 -3.59 -21.62 -17.14
N TYR A 234 -3.25 -22.02 -15.91
CA TYR A 234 -2.49 -23.24 -15.62
C TYR A 234 -3.38 -24.48 -15.41
N ALA A 235 -4.68 -24.41 -15.74
CA ALA A 235 -5.56 -25.56 -15.56
C ALA A 235 -5.16 -26.69 -16.51
N GLY A 236 -4.88 -27.87 -15.96
CA GLY A 236 -4.42 -29.03 -16.73
C GLY A 236 -2.91 -29.09 -16.93
N GLU A 237 -2.15 -28.09 -16.47
CA GLU A 237 -0.70 -28.19 -16.38
C GLU A 237 -0.30 -28.83 -15.04
N GLU A 238 0.32 -30.01 -15.10
CA GLU A 238 0.97 -30.61 -13.93
C GLU A 238 2.33 -29.95 -13.72
N GLY A 239 2.34 -28.84 -12.98
CA GLY A 239 3.56 -28.18 -12.54
C GLY A 239 3.88 -28.51 -11.10
N GLU A 240 5.05 -29.11 -10.83
CA GLU A 240 5.55 -29.23 -9.47
C GLU A 240 5.92 -27.83 -8.95
N ALA A 241 5.15 -27.32 -7.98
CA ALA A 241 5.45 -26.03 -7.39
C ALA A 241 6.79 -26.13 -6.65
N PRO A 242 7.81 -25.29 -6.96
CA PRO A 242 9.12 -25.42 -6.35
C PRO A 242 9.01 -25.23 -4.83
N ASN A 243 9.40 -26.22 -4.01
CA ASN A 243 9.22 -26.23 -2.55
C ASN A 243 10.08 -25.17 -1.79
N THR A 244 10.52 -24.12 -2.47
CA THR A 244 11.39 -23.10 -1.91
C THR A 244 10.57 -21.93 -1.37
N LYS A 245 10.86 -21.52 -0.13
CA LYS A 245 10.30 -20.29 0.48
C LYS A 245 10.84 -19.01 -0.18
N LEU A 246 11.92 -19.10 -0.94
CA LEU A 246 12.61 -18.01 -1.64
C LEU A 246 11.91 -17.72 -2.98
N ARG A 247 10.80 -16.99 -2.94
CA ARG A 247 10.04 -16.63 -4.15
C ARG A 247 9.91 -15.13 -4.28
N VAL A 248 10.16 -14.63 -5.49
CA VAL A 248 9.77 -13.27 -5.87
C VAL A 248 8.28 -13.27 -6.16
N ALA A 249 7.53 -12.41 -5.48
CA ALA A 249 6.12 -12.22 -5.78
C ALA A 249 5.98 -11.68 -7.21
N SER A 250 5.62 -12.56 -8.15
CA SER A 250 5.31 -12.17 -9.52
C SER A 250 4.18 -11.14 -9.49
N LYS A 251 4.19 -10.18 -10.42
CA LYS A 251 3.07 -9.27 -10.70
C LYS A 251 2.31 -9.64 -11.97
N TRP A 252 2.78 -10.66 -12.68
CA TRP A 252 2.23 -11.07 -13.95
C TRP A 252 0.81 -11.63 -13.80
N THR A 253 -0.04 -11.29 -14.77
CA THR A 253 -1.41 -11.75 -14.93
C THR A 253 -1.61 -12.16 -16.38
N PRO A 254 -2.26 -13.30 -16.66
CA PRO A 254 -2.58 -13.71 -18.02
C PRO A 254 -3.34 -12.59 -18.77
N PRO A 255 -2.95 -12.26 -20.02
CA PRO A 255 -3.74 -11.38 -20.88
C PRO A 255 -5.15 -11.91 -21.10
N ALA A 256 -6.12 -11.01 -21.25
CA ALA A 256 -7.52 -11.37 -21.49
C ALA A 256 -7.70 -12.25 -22.75
N ALA A 257 -6.86 -12.07 -23.78
CA ALA A 257 -6.92 -12.87 -25.01
C ALA A 257 -6.59 -14.37 -24.78
N MET A 258 -5.85 -14.71 -23.72
CA MET A 258 -5.48 -16.08 -23.36
C MET A 258 -6.49 -16.76 -22.42
N MET A 259 -7.59 -16.07 -22.10
CA MET A 259 -8.57 -16.52 -21.13
C MET A 259 -9.90 -16.84 -21.84
N PRO A 260 -10.60 -17.91 -21.44
CA PRO A 260 -11.93 -18.17 -21.96
C PRO A 260 -12.87 -16.98 -21.74
N PRO A 261 -13.60 -16.49 -22.75
CA PRO A 261 -14.48 -15.33 -22.64
C PRO A 261 -15.49 -15.46 -21.50
N GLN A 262 -15.96 -16.68 -21.23
CA GLN A 262 -16.88 -16.99 -20.14
C GLN A 262 -16.29 -16.66 -18.77
N VAL A 263 -15.00 -16.93 -18.55
CA VAL A 263 -14.32 -16.63 -17.29
C VAL A 263 -14.18 -15.12 -17.10
N ILE A 264 -13.80 -14.39 -18.15
CA ILE A 264 -13.64 -12.93 -18.11
C ILE A 264 -14.98 -12.27 -17.80
N ASN A 265 -16.04 -12.67 -18.51
CA ASN A 265 -17.39 -12.12 -18.32
C ASN A 265 -17.92 -12.42 -16.92
N ARG A 266 -17.70 -13.64 -16.41
CA ARG A 266 -18.10 -14.01 -15.04
C ARG A 266 -17.31 -13.25 -13.99
N LEU A 267 -16.01 -13.04 -14.17
CA LEU A 267 -15.20 -12.24 -13.25
C LEU A 267 -15.66 -10.78 -13.24
N ALA A 268 -15.92 -10.19 -14.41
CA ALA A 268 -16.44 -8.83 -14.51
C ALA A 268 -17.82 -8.69 -13.84
N ALA A 269 -18.73 -9.63 -14.09
CA ALA A 269 -20.05 -9.67 -13.44
C ALA A 269 -19.92 -9.86 -11.92
N PHE A 270 -19.07 -10.79 -11.47
CA PHE A 270 -18.79 -11.02 -10.05
C PHE A 270 -18.22 -9.76 -9.39
N HIS A 271 -17.23 -9.12 -9.99
CA HIS A 271 -16.63 -7.89 -9.49
C HIS A 271 -17.68 -6.79 -9.33
N HIS A 272 -18.52 -6.58 -10.35
CA HIS A 272 -19.61 -5.61 -10.30
C HIS A 272 -20.63 -5.94 -9.21
N SER A 273 -21.12 -7.19 -9.15
CA SER A 273 -22.07 -7.64 -8.14
C SER A 273 -21.50 -7.53 -6.74
N LEU A 274 -20.25 -7.94 -6.51
CA LEU A 274 -19.58 -7.84 -5.22
C LEU A 274 -19.45 -6.37 -4.81
N LEU A 275 -18.94 -5.49 -5.67
CA LEU A 275 -18.85 -4.06 -5.36
C LEU A 275 -20.20 -3.43 -5.06
N SER A 276 -21.29 -3.88 -5.70
CA SER A 276 -22.65 -3.40 -5.41
C SER A 276 -23.13 -3.76 -4.00
N LEU A 277 -22.69 -4.90 -3.47
CA LEU A 277 -22.96 -5.32 -2.08
C LEU A 277 -22.14 -4.50 -1.08
N TYR A 278 -20.92 -4.11 -1.45
CA TYR A 278 -20.05 -3.27 -0.64
C TYR A 278 -20.42 -1.78 -0.76
N LYS A 279 -21.56 -1.43 -0.18
CA LYS A 279 -21.88 -0.03 0.11
C LYS A 279 -20.92 0.45 1.19
N ARG A 280 -20.14 1.49 0.91
CA ARG A 280 -19.28 2.14 1.91
C ARG A 280 -20.15 2.73 3.01
N ARG A 281 -20.39 1.96 4.07
CA ARG A 281 -21.01 2.45 5.30
C ARG A 281 -19.92 3.11 6.14
N LYS A 282 -20.23 4.29 6.70
CA LYS A 282 -19.43 4.81 7.81
C LYS A 282 -19.67 3.87 8.97
N GLY A 283 -18.75 2.91 9.18
CA GLY A 283 -18.80 2.06 10.36
C GLY A 283 -18.73 2.94 11.60
N THR A 284 -19.63 2.72 12.55
CA THR A 284 -19.45 3.23 13.90
C THR A 284 -18.17 2.59 14.43
N PRO A 285 -17.16 3.37 14.82
CA PRO A 285 -15.92 2.80 15.33
C PRO A 285 -16.23 1.99 16.59
N ASN A 286 -15.51 0.87 16.77
CA ASN A 286 -15.65 0.00 17.94
C ASN A 286 -15.13 0.64 19.24
N ILE A 287 -14.76 1.93 19.18
CA ILE A 287 -14.17 2.70 20.26
C ILE A 287 -14.89 4.06 20.35
N SER A 288 -15.16 4.48 21.58
CA SER A 288 -15.88 5.72 21.86
C SER A 288 -15.07 6.96 21.46
N ASN A 289 -15.71 8.14 21.46
CA ASN A 289 -15.02 9.41 21.18
C ASN A 289 -13.94 9.73 22.21
N SER A 290 -14.20 9.45 23.49
CA SER A 290 -13.23 9.67 24.58
C SER A 290 -12.02 8.77 24.44
N GLN A 291 -12.23 7.47 24.15
CA GLN A 291 -11.15 6.51 23.89
C GLN A 291 -10.30 6.95 22.69
N ARG A 292 -10.93 7.38 21.58
CA ARG A 292 -10.21 7.91 20.41
C ARG A 292 -9.43 9.18 20.71
N ARG A 293 -9.98 10.10 21.50
CA ARG A 293 -9.27 11.30 21.93
C ARG A 293 -8.04 10.92 22.73
N ARG A 294 -8.16 9.97 23.67
CA ARG A 294 -7.04 9.51 24.48
C ARG A 294 -5.97 8.77 23.67
N LEU A 295 -6.35 7.87 22.78
CA LEU A 295 -5.41 7.22 21.85
C LEU A 295 -4.65 8.23 20.97
N ARG A 296 -5.31 9.32 20.56
CA ARG A 296 -4.65 10.42 19.85
C ARG A 296 -3.67 11.17 20.75
N GLN A 297 -4.06 11.48 22.00
CA GLN A 297 -3.15 12.10 22.96
C GLN A 297 -1.91 11.22 23.19
N LEU A 298 -2.10 9.93 23.46
CA LEU A 298 -1.00 8.98 23.63
C LEU A 298 -0.10 8.90 22.39
N LYS A 299 -0.68 8.96 21.20
CA LYS A 299 0.10 8.98 19.95
C LYS A 299 0.92 10.27 19.78
N HIS A 300 0.41 11.40 20.26
CA HIS A 300 1.05 12.70 20.15
C HIS A 300 1.99 13.01 21.33
N ASP A 301 1.93 12.21 22.40
CA ASP A 301 2.84 12.30 23.52
C ASP A 301 4.24 11.85 23.11
N GLN A 302 5.20 12.78 23.15
CA GLN A 302 6.59 12.50 22.81
C GLN A 302 7.40 11.94 23.98
N ASN A 303 6.89 12.03 25.20
CA ASN A 303 7.59 11.54 26.38
C ASN A 303 7.29 10.07 26.64
N ILE A 304 6.33 9.50 25.92
CA ILE A 304 5.82 8.16 26.15
C ILE A 304 5.97 7.32 24.88
N ILE A 305 6.24 6.04 25.06
CA ILE A 305 6.22 5.04 24.02
C ILE A 305 5.29 3.89 24.42
N ALA A 306 4.50 3.42 23.46
CA ALA A 306 3.74 2.19 23.59
C ALA A 306 4.49 1.09 22.85
N VAL A 307 4.96 0.08 23.57
CA VAL A 307 5.77 -1.03 23.05
C VAL A 307 4.95 -2.31 23.14
N ASN A 308 5.06 -3.16 22.11
CA ASN A 308 4.55 -4.53 22.22
C ASN A 308 5.50 -5.33 23.09
N CYS A 309 4.98 -5.93 24.16
CA CYS A 309 5.74 -6.88 24.96
C CYS A 309 5.88 -8.19 24.20
N ASP A 310 6.99 -8.88 24.47
CA ASP A 310 7.22 -10.23 23.96
C ASP A 310 6.16 -11.22 24.50
N LYS A 311 6.06 -12.41 23.89
CA LYS A 311 5.29 -13.56 24.39
C LYS A 311 3.80 -13.30 24.66
N ASN A 312 3.17 -12.44 23.86
CA ASN A 312 1.75 -12.10 23.99
C ASN A 312 1.35 -11.45 25.33
N LEU A 313 2.31 -10.84 26.05
CA LEU A 313 2.03 -10.07 27.27
C LEU A 313 1.29 -8.75 27.00
N GLY A 314 1.08 -8.42 25.72
CA GLY A 314 0.27 -7.28 25.30
C GLY A 314 1.07 -6.00 25.18
N LEU A 315 0.42 -4.85 25.42
CA LEU A 315 1.04 -3.54 25.26
C LEU A 315 1.63 -3.07 26.59
N ALA A 316 2.84 -2.54 26.56
CA ALA A 316 3.39 -1.76 27.67
C ALA A 316 3.45 -0.28 27.29
N ARG A 317 3.13 0.57 28.26
CA ARG A 317 3.41 2.00 28.22
C ARG A 317 4.66 2.28 29.04
N ARG A 318 5.61 3.03 28.47
CA ARG A 318 6.86 3.38 29.15
C ARG A 318 7.27 4.82 28.81
N GLU A 319 8.00 5.46 29.70
CA GLU A 319 8.66 6.73 29.42
C GLU A 319 9.75 6.51 28.36
N ARG A 320 9.82 7.40 27.36
CA ARG A 320 10.73 7.28 26.22
C ARG A 320 12.18 7.47 26.66
N SER A 321 12.45 8.43 27.54
CA SER A 321 13.76 8.65 28.15
C SER A 321 14.26 7.37 28.83
N GLN A 322 13.42 6.78 29.69
CA GLN A 322 13.76 5.54 30.38
C GLN A 322 13.95 4.38 29.40
N TYR A 323 13.09 4.24 28.39
CA TYR A 323 13.24 3.19 27.38
C TYR A 323 14.58 3.31 26.62
N VAL A 324 14.98 4.52 26.25
CA VAL A 324 16.26 4.78 25.58
C VAL A 324 17.42 4.50 26.53
N GLN A 325 17.32 4.95 27.78
CA GLN A 325 18.35 4.74 28.80
C GLN A 325 18.55 3.24 29.07
N ASP A 326 17.47 2.49 29.30
CA ASP A 326 17.53 1.03 29.45
C ASP A 326 18.18 0.34 28.26
N MET A 327 17.89 0.81 27.04
CA MET A 327 18.51 0.27 25.83
C MET A 327 20.02 0.50 25.85
N PHE A 328 20.50 1.63 26.35
CA PHE A 328 21.93 1.84 26.54
C PHE A 328 22.48 1.01 27.68
N ASP A 329 21.86 1.05 28.86
CA ASP A 329 22.42 0.47 30.08
C ASP A 329 22.41 -1.07 30.06
N PHE A 330 21.38 -1.70 29.49
CA PHE A 330 21.24 -3.16 29.46
C PHE A 330 21.63 -3.81 28.13
N HIS A 331 21.81 -3.03 27.05
CA HIS A 331 22.14 -3.58 25.74
C HIS A 331 23.35 -2.88 25.10
N LEU A 332 23.25 -1.59 24.76
CA LEU A 332 24.26 -0.97 23.87
C LEU A 332 25.58 -0.59 24.56
N ARG A 333 25.61 -0.48 25.89
CA ARG A 333 26.83 -0.22 26.68
C ARG A 333 27.48 -1.48 27.23
N ASP A 334 26.82 -2.64 27.07
CA ASP A 334 27.39 -3.90 27.49
C ASP A 334 28.53 -4.30 26.56
N THR A 335 29.75 -3.91 26.95
CA THR A 335 31.00 -4.22 26.24
C THR A 335 31.42 -5.68 26.38
N SER A 336 30.80 -6.44 27.29
CA SER A 336 31.02 -7.89 27.39
C SER A 336 30.29 -8.65 26.27
N THR A 337 29.14 -8.13 25.82
CA THR A 337 28.32 -8.76 24.78
C THR A 337 28.48 -8.09 23.40
N TYR A 338 28.66 -6.76 23.34
CA TYR A 338 28.66 -6.00 22.09
C TYR A 338 29.89 -5.12 21.94
N GLU A 339 30.42 -5.04 20.71
CA GLU A 339 31.47 -4.11 20.34
C GLU A 339 30.89 -2.97 19.48
N ARG A 340 31.09 -1.73 19.90
CA ARG A 340 30.67 -0.56 19.13
C ARG A 340 31.72 -0.21 18.08
N LEU A 341 31.38 -0.44 16.82
CA LEU A 341 32.24 -0.04 15.71
C LEU A 341 32.21 1.50 15.50
N PRO A 342 33.35 2.16 15.28
CA PRO A 342 33.41 3.52 14.77
C PRO A 342 32.64 3.65 13.46
N ARG A 343 32.01 4.79 13.20
CA ARG A 343 31.14 4.98 12.02
C ARG A 343 31.86 4.70 10.69
N ALA A 344 33.12 5.12 10.58
CA ALA A 344 33.93 4.85 9.38
C ALA A 344 34.12 3.34 9.17
N GLN A 345 34.43 2.61 10.24
CA GLN A 345 34.57 1.16 10.21
C GLN A 345 33.22 0.49 9.92
N ALA A 346 32.14 0.90 10.59
CA ALA A 346 30.80 0.37 10.35
C ALA A 346 30.36 0.55 8.89
N ASN A 347 30.62 1.73 8.29
CA ASN A 347 30.34 1.96 6.87
C ASN A 347 31.20 1.08 5.96
N ALA A 348 32.48 0.90 6.28
CA ALA A 348 33.38 0.03 5.52
C ALA A 348 32.93 -1.44 5.61
N GLU A 349 32.56 -1.91 6.80
CA GLU A 349 32.00 -3.24 7.05
C GLU A 349 30.67 -3.43 6.30
N GLU A 350 29.80 -2.41 6.28
CA GLU A 350 28.55 -2.45 5.52
C GLU A 350 28.78 -2.63 4.01
N VAL A 351 29.74 -1.89 3.45
CA VAL A 351 30.15 -2.01 2.05
C VAL A 351 30.75 -3.39 1.80
N ARG A 352 31.68 -3.84 2.66
CA ARG A 352 32.31 -5.16 2.55
C ARG A 352 31.28 -6.29 2.57
N ILE A 353 30.37 -6.30 3.54
CA ILE A 353 29.34 -7.35 3.66
C ILE A 353 28.42 -7.33 2.44
N ARG A 354 28.09 -6.13 1.92
CA ARG A 354 27.27 -6.01 0.70
C ARG A 354 27.99 -6.60 -0.51
N GLU A 355 29.27 -6.28 -0.68
CA GLU A 355 30.11 -6.80 -1.76
C GLU A 355 30.28 -8.31 -1.62
N GLU A 356 30.61 -8.81 -0.44
CA GLU A 356 30.77 -10.25 -0.16
C GLU A 356 29.48 -11.04 -0.44
N ILE A 357 28.31 -10.52 -0.04
CA ILE A 357 27.02 -11.13 -0.41
C ILE A 357 26.81 -11.08 -1.93
N GLY A 358 27.17 -9.98 -2.59
CA GLY A 358 27.09 -9.82 -4.04
C GLY A 358 27.96 -10.84 -4.77
N ASP A 359 29.24 -10.90 -4.42
CA ASP A 359 30.24 -11.81 -4.97
C ASP A 359 29.84 -13.26 -4.73
N TRP A 360 29.29 -13.59 -3.55
CA TRP A 360 28.74 -14.92 -3.27
C TRP A 360 27.56 -15.25 -4.18
N ILE A 361 26.61 -14.32 -4.37
CA ILE A 361 25.48 -14.52 -5.28
C ILE A 361 25.99 -14.77 -6.71
N ASP A 362 26.97 -13.99 -7.17
CA ASP A 362 27.51 -14.08 -8.53
C ASP A 362 28.32 -15.37 -8.75
N THR A 363 29.18 -15.72 -7.78
CA THR A 363 30.00 -16.95 -7.80
C THR A 363 29.12 -18.20 -7.88
N TYR A 364 28.05 -18.24 -7.09
CA TYR A 364 27.14 -19.39 -7.04
C TYR A 364 25.93 -19.24 -7.97
N ALA A 365 25.86 -18.21 -8.81
CA ALA A 365 24.71 -17.96 -9.68
C ALA A 365 24.42 -19.12 -10.64
N GLY A 366 25.45 -19.85 -11.09
CA GLY A 366 25.32 -21.04 -11.93
C GLY A 366 24.77 -22.26 -11.20
N ALA A 367 25.04 -22.38 -9.89
CA ALA A 367 24.51 -23.44 -9.03
C ALA A 367 23.10 -23.10 -8.50
N LEU A 368 22.80 -21.81 -8.36
CA LEU A 368 21.51 -21.30 -7.90
C LEU A 368 20.51 -21.22 -9.07
N ARG A 369 19.23 -21.47 -8.78
CA ARG A 369 18.17 -21.19 -9.76
C ARG A 369 18.03 -19.68 -9.96
N LYS A 370 17.77 -19.24 -11.19
CA LYS A 370 17.59 -17.82 -11.58
C LYS A 370 16.60 -17.07 -10.67
N GLU A 371 15.55 -17.74 -10.22
CA GLU A 371 14.53 -17.18 -9.32
C GLU A 371 15.09 -16.83 -7.94
N VAL A 372 15.99 -17.67 -7.42
CA VAL A 372 16.66 -17.50 -6.12
C VAL A 372 17.64 -16.34 -6.21
N VAL A 373 18.47 -16.30 -7.26
CA VAL A 373 19.37 -15.16 -7.54
C VAL A 373 18.57 -13.86 -7.60
N THR A 374 17.49 -13.83 -8.40
CA THR A 374 16.62 -12.66 -8.52
C THR A 374 16.03 -12.24 -7.16
N TYR A 375 15.62 -13.21 -6.33
CA TYR A 375 15.10 -12.94 -4.99
C TYR A 375 16.16 -12.28 -4.10
N LEU A 376 17.36 -12.86 -4.04
CA LEU A 376 18.46 -12.37 -3.21
C LEU A 376 18.90 -10.97 -3.64
N THR A 377 19.12 -10.75 -4.93
CA THR A 377 19.49 -9.42 -5.46
C THR A 377 18.41 -8.37 -5.16
N GLN A 378 17.13 -8.70 -5.36
CA GLN A 378 16.04 -7.77 -5.03
C GLN A 378 15.93 -7.50 -3.54
N ARG A 379 16.23 -8.48 -2.68
CA ARG A 379 16.19 -8.32 -1.23
C ARG A 379 17.36 -7.44 -0.76
N LEU A 380 18.56 -7.67 -1.28
CA LEU A 380 19.74 -6.85 -1.02
C LEU A 380 19.49 -5.39 -1.44
N ALA A 381 18.96 -5.17 -2.64
CA ALA A 381 18.63 -3.83 -3.14
C ALA A 381 17.56 -3.11 -2.29
N LYS A 382 16.56 -3.84 -1.75
CA LYS A 382 15.55 -3.26 -0.86
C LYS A 382 16.10 -2.89 0.52
N ASN A 383 17.16 -3.58 0.96
CA ASN A 383 17.79 -3.30 2.23
C ASN A 383 18.74 -2.09 2.16
N VAL A 384 18.95 -1.47 0.99
CA VAL A 384 19.86 -0.30 0.83
C VAL A 384 19.41 0.92 1.64
N ASP A 385 18.11 1.11 1.89
CA ASP A 385 17.60 2.28 2.63
C ASP A 385 17.85 2.20 4.15
N THR A 386 17.96 0.99 4.69
CA THR A 386 18.30 0.70 6.09
C THR A 386 19.13 -0.59 6.14
N PRO A 387 20.35 -0.55 5.60
CA PRO A 387 21.17 -1.73 5.44
C PRO A 387 21.53 -2.20 6.83
N PHE A 388 21.04 -3.39 7.15
CA PHE A 388 21.33 -4.08 8.40
C PHE A 388 20.96 -3.28 9.66
N SER A 389 19.76 -2.70 9.70
CA SER A 389 19.22 -1.98 10.87
C SER A 389 19.14 -2.79 12.18
N PHE A 390 19.61 -4.04 12.18
CA PHE A 390 19.66 -4.97 13.29
C PHE A 390 20.97 -5.80 13.31
N VAL A 391 22.13 -5.25 12.92
CA VAL A 391 23.40 -5.98 13.17
C VAL A 391 23.72 -5.93 14.66
N TYR A 392 23.14 -6.88 15.39
CA TYR A 392 23.75 -7.41 16.59
C TYR A 392 24.60 -8.59 16.12
N GLN A 393 25.88 -8.35 15.81
CA GLN A 393 26.82 -9.44 15.65
C GLN A 393 27.18 -9.91 17.06
N LEU A 394 26.63 -11.08 17.44
CA LEU A 394 27.12 -11.84 18.58
C LEU A 394 28.58 -12.20 18.30
N ARG A 395 29.49 -11.75 19.16
CA ARG A 395 30.85 -12.26 19.18
C ARG A 395 30.77 -13.71 19.65
N VAL A 396 31.21 -14.65 18.81
CA VAL A 396 31.36 -16.07 19.17
C VAL A 396 32.64 -16.26 19.95
#